data_AF-A0A7Y4TBE3-F1
#
_entry.id   AF-A0A7Y4TBE3-F1
#
_cell.length_a   1.000
_cell.length_b   1.000
_cell.length_c   1.000
_cell.angle_alpha   90.00
_cell.angle_beta   90.00
_cell.angle_gamma   90.00
#
_symmetry.space_group_name_H-M   'P 1'
#
loop_
_entity.id
_entity.type
_entity.pdbx_description
1 polymer ?
#
loop_
_entity_poly.entity_id
_entity_poly.type
_entity_poly.pdbx_seq_one_letter_code
_entity_poly.pdbx_strand_id
1 'polypeptide(L)'
;MTSRVFTFLAAAALALGLSGCAGFDDPGPVSWNSTGANPRVLRNQPKLQCVPYARQESGVGIWGDAYLWWDKAAGRFGRSSAPEAGSVMVMKGYGNAQRGHVAVVRRVVNDREIVVDHANWLNGGEIGLDNPVMDVSDDNDWSEVRVWYAPGGHYGGRVYQVQGFILSPHDGQRVASR
;
A
#
# COMPACT_ATOMS: atom_id res chain seq x y z
N MET A 1 -40.66 -29.21 61.48
CA MET A 1 -39.28 -29.49 61.96
C MET A 1 -38.53 -30.02 60.76
N THR A 2 -37.46 -29.45 60.21
CA THR A 2 -36.57 -28.34 60.57
C THR A 2 -35.85 -27.95 59.28
N SER A 3 -35.71 -26.65 59.05
CA SER A 3 -34.95 -26.02 57.97
C SER A 3 -33.52 -26.53 57.89
N ARG A 4 -32.91 -26.50 56.69
CA ARG A 4 -31.58 -25.90 56.46
C ARG A 4 -31.48 -25.31 55.05
N VAL A 5 -31.42 -23.98 55.03
CA VAL A 5 -31.03 -23.14 53.90
C VAL A 5 -29.51 -23.24 53.76
N PHE A 6 -29.01 -23.51 52.56
CA PHE A 6 -27.61 -23.31 52.20
C PHE A 6 -27.53 -22.24 51.13
N THR A 7 -27.17 -21.03 51.56
CA THR A 7 -26.82 -19.92 50.69
C THR A 7 -25.40 -20.17 50.17
N PHE A 8 -25.27 -20.50 48.89
CA PHE A 8 -23.98 -20.41 48.20
C PHE A 8 -23.91 -19.07 47.47
N LEU A 9 -23.15 -18.14 48.05
CA LEU A 9 -22.54 -17.04 47.33
C LEU A 9 -21.33 -17.60 46.56
N ALA A 10 -21.33 -17.47 45.24
CA ALA A 10 -20.11 -17.60 44.46
C ALA A 10 -20.12 -16.58 43.31
N ALA A 11 -19.05 -15.80 43.28
CA ALA A 11 -18.86 -14.58 42.52
C ALA A 11 -18.99 -14.74 41.00
N ALA A 12 -19.57 -13.72 40.37
CA ALA A 12 -19.47 -13.49 38.94
C ALA A 12 -18.02 -13.15 38.57
N ALA A 13 -17.37 -14.03 37.81
CA ALA A 13 -16.12 -13.72 37.13
C ALA A 13 -16.46 -13.17 35.73
N LEU A 14 -16.52 -11.85 35.59
CA LEU A 14 -16.42 -11.21 34.27
C LEU A 14 -14.99 -11.39 33.77
N ALA A 15 -14.76 -12.38 32.91
CA ALA A 15 -13.56 -12.43 32.09
C ALA A 15 -13.72 -11.40 30.95
N LEU A 16 -13.26 -10.18 31.19
CA LEU A 16 -13.01 -9.21 30.11
C LEU A 16 -11.84 -9.74 29.30
N GLY A 17 -12.14 -10.34 28.13
CA GLY A 17 -11.14 -10.69 27.14
C GLY A 17 -10.40 -9.44 26.71
N LEU A 18 -9.12 -9.35 27.08
CA LEU A 18 -8.21 -8.38 26.51
C LEU A 18 -7.96 -8.79 25.05
N SER A 19 -8.77 -8.27 24.13
CA SER A 19 -8.38 -8.17 22.72
C SER A 19 -7.22 -7.19 22.66
N GLY A 20 -6.00 -7.69 22.90
CA GLY A 20 -4.79 -6.96 22.57
C GLY A 20 -4.76 -6.80 21.07
N CYS A 21 -5.02 -5.59 20.57
CA CYS A 21 -4.58 -5.20 19.23
C CYS A 21 -3.05 -5.27 19.25
N ALA A 22 -2.49 -6.39 18.82
CA ALA A 22 -1.07 -6.45 18.53
C ALA A 22 -0.86 -5.57 17.28
N GLY A 23 -0.56 -4.29 17.51
CA GLY A 23 -0.14 -3.38 16.46
C GLY A 23 1.09 -3.95 15.77
N PHE A 24 1.15 -3.83 14.45
CA PHE A 24 2.38 -4.15 13.73
C PHE A 24 3.40 -3.07 14.07
N ASP A 25 4.42 -3.42 14.86
CA ASP A 25 5.55 -2.53 15.09
C ASP A 25 6.31 -2.36 13.76
N ASP A 26 6.21 -1.16 13.15
CA ASP A 26 6.98 -0.81 11.95
C ASP A 26 8.46 -1.16 12.19
N PRO A 27 9.01 -2.14 11.46
CA PRO A 27 10.36 -2.63 11.72
C PRO A 27 11.42 -1.61 11.30
N GLY A 28 11.02 -0.47 10.70
CA GLY A 28 11.89 0.63 10.31
C GLY A 28 12.58 0.39 8.97
N PRO A 29 13.65 1.15 8.66
CA PRO A 29 14.44 0.98 7.43
C PRO A 29 15.37 -0.23 7.53
N VAL A 30 14.80 -1.41 7.73
CA VAL A 30 15.52 -2.67 7.79
C VAL A 30 15.64 -3.28 6.39
N SER A 31 16.73 -4.03 6.14
CA SER A 31 16.84 -4.92 4.99
C SER A 31 15.98 -6.16 5.24
N TRP A 32 14.66 -5.99 5.18
CA TRP A 32 13.81 -7.16 4.96
C TRP A 32 14.19 -7.73 3.61
N ASN A 33 14.48 -9.03 3.60
CA ASN A 33 14.57 -9.76 2.35
C ASN A 33 13.13 -9.82 1.82
N SER A 34 12.76 -8.81 1.04
CA SER A 34 11.43 -8.69 0.44
C SER A 34 11.09 -10.01 -0.22
N THR A 35 9.87 -10.50 -0.01
CA THR A 35 9.56 -11.91 -0.26
C THR A 35 9.52 -12.13 -1.79
N GLY A 36 10.68 -12.48 -2.35
CA GLY A 36 10.89 -12.76 -3.76
C GLY A 36 10.93 -11.54 -4.69
N ALA A 37 11.11 -10.31 -4.20
CA ALA A 37 11.32 -9.14 -5.06
C ALA A 37 12.82 -9.00 -5.44
N ASN A 38 13.08 -8.46 -6.62
CA ASN A 38 14.41 -8.21 -7.17
C ASN A 38 14.51 -6.78 -7.74
N PRO A 39 14.56 -5.77 -6.86
CA PRO A 39 14.43 -4.37 -7.23
C PRO A 39 15.52 -3.92 -8.21
N ARG A 40 15.13 -3.24 -9.28
CA ARG A 40 16.04 -2.76 -10.32
C ARG A 40 15.77 -1.30 -10.66
N VAL A 41 16.82 -0.59 -11.04
CA VAL A 41 16.74 0.80 -11.51
C VAL A 41 17.31 0.90 -12.92
N LEU A 42 16.46 1.26 -13.88
CA LEU A 42 16.83 1.48 -15.26
C LEU A 42 17.17 2.96 -15.48
N ARG A 43 18.47 3.26 -15.58
CA ARG A 43 18.99 4.63 -15.76
C ARG A 43 19.29 5.00 -17.21
N ASN A 44 19.52 4.01 -18.07
CA ASN A 44 19.86 4.21 -19.49
C ASN A 44 18.60 4.26 -20.37
N GLN A 45 17.54 4.90 -19.86
CA GLN A 45 16.26 5.06 -20.55
C GLN A 45 15.92 6.56 -20.66
N PRO A 46 15.06 6.98 -21.60
CA PRO A 46 14.53 8.34 -21.62
C PRO A 46 13.91 8.70 -20.27
N LYS A 47 14.17 9.92 -19.80
CA LYS A 47 13.63 10.39 -18.52
C LYS A 47 12.11 10.34 -18.56
N LEU A 48 11.52 9.65 -17.59
CA LEU A 48 10.09 9.44 -17.50
C LEU A 48 9.56 9.91 -16.14
N GLN A 49 8.32 10.38 -16.11
CA GLN A 49 7.63 10.79 -14.88
C GLN A 49 6.66 9.68 -14.44
N CYS A 50 6.32 9.65 -13.15
CA CYS A 50 5.43 8.62 -12.58
C CYS A 50 4.05 8.56 -13.28
N VAL A 51 3.45 9.72 -13.57
CA VAL A 51 2.15 9.86 -14.24
C VAL A 51 2.13 9.21 -15.64
N PRO A 52 2.96 9.62 -16.62
CA PRO A 52 2.95 8.99 -17.93
C PRO A 52 3.31 7.50 -17.90
N TYR A 53 4.23 7.09 -17.01
CA TYR A 53 4.53 5.67 -16.79
C TYR A 53 3.30 4.90 -16.32
N ALA A 54 2.66 5.34 -15.24
CA ALA A 54 1.51 4.64 -14.67
C ALA A 54 0.34 4.56 -15.67
N ARG A 55 0.09 5.61 -16.45
CA ARG A 55 -0.94 5.58 -17.52
C ARG A 55 -0.66 4.49 -18.55
N GLN A 56 0.58 4.40 -19.02
CA GLN A 56 1.00 3.43 -20.02
C GLN A 56 0.86 2.00 -19.51
N GLU A 57 1.32 1.74 -18.30
CA GLU A 57 1.40 0.38 -17.74
C GLU A 57 0.07 -0.13 -17.15
N SER A 58 -0.79 0.76 -16.64
CA SER A 58 -2.06 0.37 -16.01
C SER A 58 -3.29 0.52 -16.92
N GLY A 59 -3.19 1.29 -18.01
CA GLY A 59 -4.34 1.71 -18.82
C GLY A 59 -5.23 2.76 -18.16
N VAL A 60 -4.91 3.25 -16.94
CA VAL A 60 -5.65 4.33 -16.28
C VAL A 60 -5.41 5.65 -16.99
N GLY A 61 -6.38 6.05 -17.82
CA GLY A 61 -6.38 7.30 -18.58
C GLY A 61 -6.70 8.53 -17.71
N ILE A 62 -5.81 8.89 -16.78
CA ILE A 62 -5.88 10.13 -15.99
C ILE A 62 -4.65 11.00 -16.28
N TRP A 63 -4.84 12.31 -16.39
CA TRP A 63 -3.78 13.27 -16.71
C TRP A 63 -3.62 14.34 -15.64
N GLY A 64 -2.46 15.01 -15.66
CA GLY A 64 -2.06 16.03 -14.70
C GLY A 64 -1.36 15.44 -13.48
N ASP A 65 -1.17 16.28 -12.47
CA ASP A 65 -0.37 15.97 -11.29
C ASP A 65 -0.88 14.75 -10.52
N ALA A 66 0.06 13.94 -10.02
CA ALA A 66 -0.21 12.68 -9.34
C ALA A 66 -1.15 12.82 -8.12
N TYR A 67 -1.02 13.87 -7.32
CA TYR A 67 -1.86 14.06 -6.12
C TYR A 67 -3.35 14.28 -6.45
N LEU A 68 -3.68 14.69 -7.68
CA LEU A 68 -5.06 14.88 -8.15
C LEU A 68 -5.68 13.58 -8.67
N TRP A 69 -4.90 12.51 -8.84
CA TRP A 69 -5.38 11.29 -9.49
C TRP A 69 -6.50 10.61 -8.73
N TRP A 70 -6.43 10.60 -7.39
CA TRP A 70 -7.45 9.98 -6.56
C TRP A 70 -8.84 10.60 -6.75
N ASP A 71 -8.90 11.93 -6.80
CA ASP A 71 -10.16 12.66 -7.01
C ASP A 71 -10.62 12.53 -8.46
N LYS A 72 -9.70 12.61 -9.43
CA LYS A 72 -9.99 12.44 -10.85
C LYS A 72 -10.46 11.04 -11.23
N ALA A 73 -10.17 10.04 -10.41
CA ALA A 73 -10.64 8.67 -10.61
C ALA A 73 -12.10 8.48 -10.20
N ALA A 74 -12.63 9.31 -9.30
CA ALA A 74 -14.00 9.18 -8.81
C ALA A 74 -15.02 9.21 -9.96
N GLY A 75 -15.92 8.23 -9.96
CA GLY A 75 -16.96 8.08 -11.00
C GLY A 75 -16.45 7.67 -12.39
N ARG A 76 -15.14 7.44 -12.57
CA ARG A 76 -14.51 7.08 -13.85
C ARG A 76 -13.75 5.75 -13.81
N PHE A 77 -13.13 5.45 -12.67
CA PHE A 77 -12.40 4.21 -12.41
C PHE A 77 -12.82 3.67 -11.03
N GLY A 78 -12.71 2.35 -10.85
CA GLY A 78 -12.85 1.75 -9.54
C GLY A 78 -11.79 2.29 -8.58
N ARG A 79 -12.16 2.48 -7.31
CA ARG A 79 -11.28 2.92 -6.24
C ARG A 79 -11.36 1.93 -5.09
N SER A 80 -10.21 1.52 -4.56
CA SER A 80 -10.08 0.59 -3.45
C SER A 80 -9.14 1.15 -2.40
N SER A 81 -9.34 0.78 -1.13
CA SER A 81 -8.36 1.00 -0.06
C SER A 81 -7.28 -0.10 -0.03
N ALA A 82 -7.54 -1.26 -0.63
CA ALA A 82 -6.61 -2.38 -0.68
C ALA A 82 -5.96 -2.51 -2.08
N PRO A 83 -4.71 -2.99 -2.17
CA PRO A 83 -4.01 -3.16 -3.43
C PRO A 83 -4.54 -4.34 -4.24
N GLU A 84 -4.55 -4.17 -5.56
CA GLU A 84 -4.78 -5.24 -6.53
C GLU A 84 -3.69 -5.22 -7.61
N ALA A 85 -3.30 -6.37 -8.14
CA ALA A 85 -2.33 -6.43 -9.22
C ALA A 85 -2.88 -5.71 -10.46
N GLY A 86 -2.13 -4.73 -10.98
CA GLY A 86 -2.57 -3.85 -12.07
C GLY A 86 -3.11 -2.49 -11.63
N SER A 87 -3.56 -2.38 -10.37
CA SER A 87 -4.03 -1.12 -9.81
C SER A 87 -2.91 -0.07 -9.68
N VAL A 88 -3.28 1.20 -9.61
CA VAL A 88 -2.35 2.32 -9.40
C VAL A 88 -2.47 2.82 -7.97
N MET A 89 -1.42 2.64 -7.18
CA MET A 89 -1.29 3.24 -5.85
C MET A 89 -1.09 4.75 -5.98
N VAL A 90 -1.88 5.54 -5.27
CA VAL A 90 -1.80 7.01 -5.26
C VAL A 90 -1.30 7.48 -3.90
N MET A 91 -0.08 8.03 -3.86
CA MET A 91 0.51 8.60 -2.65
C MET A 91 0.26 10.11 -2.57
N LYS A 92 -0.04 10.60 -1.37
CA LYS A 92 -0.05 12.02 -1.06
C LYS A 92 1.38 12.57 -1.08
N GLY A 93 1.53 13.83 -1.46
CA GLY A 93 2.84 14.47 -1.39
C GLY A 93 3.33 14.64 0.04
N TYR A 94 4.63 14.38 0.26
CA TYR A 94 5.27 14.60 1.55
C TYR A 94 5.80 16.04 1.67
N GLY A 95 5.50 16.74 2.76
CA GLY A 95 5.97 18.10 3.08
C GLY A 95 5.35 19.19 2.20
N ASN A 96 4.99 18.85 0.97
CA ASN A 96 4.13 19.61 0.09
C ASN A 96 3.09 18.64 -0.48
N ALA A 97 1.81 18.88 -0.15
CA ALA A 97 0.69 18.06 -0.61
C ALA A 97 0.58 17.96 -2.15
N GLN A 98 1.17 18.91 -2.89
CA GLN A 98 1.18 18.95 -4.35
C GLN A 98 2.24 18.01 -4.97
N ARG A 99 3.15 17.41 -4.19
CA ARG A 99 4.18 16.48 -4.67
C ARG A 99 3.76 15.01 -4.57
N GLY A 100 2.56 14.69 -5.05
CA GLY A 100 2.07 13.31 -5.06
C GLY A 100 2.93 12.38 -5.93
N HIS A 101 2.73 11.08 -5.78
CA HIS A 101 3.39 10.07 -6.61
C HIS A 101 2.42 8.93 -6.90
N VAL A 102 2.55 8.32 -8.09
CA VAL A 102 1.77 7.15 -8.47
C VAL A 102 2.69 5.99 -8.84
N ALA A 103 2.29 4.77 -8.49
CA ALA A 103 3.03 3.56 -8.78
C ALA A 103 2.06 2.44 -9.19
N VAL A 104 2.45 1.59 -10.14
CA VAL A 104 1.60 0.49 -10.60
C VAL A 104 1.92 -0.75 -9.79
N VAL A 105 0.91 -1.31 -9.15
CA VAL A 105 1.03 -2.56 -8.38
C VAL A 105 1.25 -3.71 -9.34
N ARG A 106 2.35 -4.44 -9.17
CA ARG A 106 2.70 -5.60 -9.98
C ARG A 106 2.17 -6.90 -9.44
N ARG A 107 2.25 -7.07 -8.13
CA ARG A 107 1.69 -8.18 -7.41
C ARG A 107 1.50 -7.80 -5.96
N VAL A 108 0.50 -8.42 -5.34
CA VAL A 108 0.35 -8.44 -3.88
C VAL A 108 1.14 -9.64 -3.36
N VAL A 109 2.04 -9.41 -2.42
CA VAL A 109 2.92 -10.44 -1.85
C VAL A 109 2.25 -11.08 -0.65
N ASN A 110 1.74 -10.25 0.25
CA ASN A 110 0.97 -10.61 1.43
C ASN A 110 0.15 -9.38 1.88
N ASP A 111 -0.50 -9.48 3.04
CA ASP A 111 -1.39 -8.44 3.56
C ASP A 111 -0.71 -7.09 3.82
N ARG A 112 0.63 -7.07 3.98
CA ARG A 112 1.44 -5.86 4.27
C ARG A 112 2.54 -5.58 3.25
N GLU A 113 2.67 -6.36 2.18
CA GLU A 113 3.72 -6.15 1.18
C GLU A 113 3.15 -6.30 -0.23
N ILE A 114 3.42 -5.27 -1.05
CA ILE A 114 3.21 -5.28 -2.50
C ILE A 114 4.53 -5.03 -3.20
N VAL A 115 4.56 -5.38 -4.48
CA VAL A 115 5.60 -4.95 -5.40
C VAL A 115 5.00 -3.97 -6.38
N VAL A 116 5.71 -2.88 -6.65
CA VAL A 116 5.31 -1.86 -7.61
C VAL A 116 6.39 -1.58 -8.63
N ASP A 117 5.96 -1.11 -9.80
CA ASP A 117 6.82 -0.40 -10.73
C ASP A 117 6.42 1.07 -10.79
N HIS A 118 7.41 1.95 -10.97
CA HIS A 118 7.20 3.39 -11.05
C HIS A 118 8.37 4.11 -11.72
N ALA A 119 8.15 5.35 -12.15
CA ALA A 119 9.20 6.20 -12.71
C ALA A 119 9.47 7.44 -11.84
N ASN A 120 10.70 7.94 -11.90
CA ASN A 120 11.19 9.15 -11.23
C ASN A 120 11.10 9.14 -9.69
N TRP A 121 11.16 7.96 -9.05
CA TRP A 121 11.11 7.88 -7.58
C TRP A 121 12.34 8.48 -6.90
N LEU A 122 13.52 8.26 -7.48
CA LEU A 122 14.80 8.82 -7.02
C LEU A 122 15.07 10.22 -7.59
N ASN A 123 14.07 10.84 -8.24
CA ASN A 123 14.13 12.17 -8.87
C ASN A 123 15.12 12.32 -10.04
N GLY A 124 15.59 11.22 -10.65
CA GLY A 124 16.48 11.23 -11.81
C GLY A 124 15.81 10.96 -13.16
N GLY A 125 14.50 10.67 -13.17
CA GLY A 125 13.74 10.25 -14.34
C GLY A 125 13.89 8.76 -14.69
N GLU A 126 14.52 7.97 -13.82
CA GLU A 126 14.69 6.52 -13.96
C GLU A 126 13.39 5.74 -13.85
N ILE A 127 13.39 4.50 -14.34
CA ILE A 127 12.31 3.53 -14.08
C ILE A 127 12.79 2.57 -12.99
N GLY A 128 12.05 2.52 -11.89
CA GLY A 128 12.19 1.51 -10.85
C GLY A 128 11.27 0.33 -11.13
N LEU A 129 11.84 -0.87 -11.22
CA LEU A 129 11.11 -2.11 -11.40
C LEU A 129 11.21 -2.99 -10.16
N ASP A 130 10.16 -3.77 -9.91
CA ASP A 130 10.06 -4.79 -8.87
C ASP A 130 10.40 -4.23 -7.48
N ASN A 131 9.90 -3.01 -7.17
CA ASN A 131 10.17 -2.31 -5.92
C ASN A 131 9.15 -2.69 -4.84
N PRO A 132 9.59 -3.25 -3.69
CA PRO A 132 8.73 -3.50 -2.56
C PRO A 132 8.15 -2.21 -1.98
N VAL A 133 6.90 -2.31 -1.53
CA VAL A 133 6.23 -1.32 -0.71
C VAL A 133 5.58 -2.07 0.45
N MET A 134 5.86 -1.61 1.67
CA MET A 134 5.37 -2.20 2.90
C MET A 134 4.30 -1.30 3.49
N ASP A 135 3.15 -1.86 3.83
CA ASP A 135 2.17 -1.23 4.69
C ASP A 135 2.69 -1.19 6.13
N VAL A 136 2.81 0.03 6.65
CA VAL A 136 3.24 0.31 8.02
C VAL A 136 2.13 0.99 8.83
N SER A 137 0.90 1.03 8.31
CA SER A 137 -0.27 1.52 9.05
C SER A 137 -0.59 0.62 10.24
N ASP A 138 -1.01 1.24 11.34
CA ASP A 138 -1.42 0.54 12.56
C ASP A 138 -2.57 -0.45 12.26
N ASP A 139 -3.51 -0.04 11.42
CA ASP A 139 -4.75 -0.77 11.12
C ASP A 139 -4.65 -1.77 9.96
N ASN A 140 -3.48 -1.94 9.34
CA ASN A 140 -3.30 -2.78 8.14
C ASN A 140 -4.21 -2.37 6.96
N ASP A 141 -4.41 -1.06 6.80
CA ASP A 141 -5.38 -0.49 5.87
C ASP A 141 -4.71 0.22 4.67
N TRP A 142 -3.39 0.01 4.51
CA TRP A 142 -2.56 0.61 3.47
C TRP A 142 -2.50 2.14 3.48
N SER A 143 -2.98 2.81 4.55
CA SER A 143 -2.97 4.27 4.64
C SER A 143 -1.56 4.87 4.76
N GLU A 144 -0.60 4.07 5.22
CA GLU A 144 0.79 4.46 5.45
C GLU A 144 1.76 3.41 4.92
N VAL A 145 2.74 3.83 4.12
CA VAL A 145 3.69 2.90 3.49
C VAL A 145 5.14 3.34 3.59
N ARG A 146 6.05 2.37 3.62
CA ARG A 146 7.47 2.56 3.29
C ARG A 146 7.75 2.00 1.90
N VAL A 147 8.50 2.76 1.11
CA VAL A 147 8.91 2.35 -0.24
C VAL A 147 10.38 1.94 -0.22
N TRP A 148 10.70 0.88 -0.95
CA TRP A 148 12.07 0.40 -1.10
C TRP A 148 13.03 1.48 -1.65
N TYR A 149 14.23 1.54 -1.09
CA TYR A 149 15.33 2.36 -1.61
C TYR A 149 16.34 1.45 -2.31
N ALA A 150 16.12 1.25 -3.62
CA ALA A 150 16.93 0.34 -4.43
C ALA A 150 18.45 0.58 -4.38
N PRO A 151 18.99 1.82 -4.37
CA PRO A 151 20.42 2.03 -4.25
C PRO A 151 21.04 1.57 -2.92
N GLY A 152 20.25 1.58 -1.84
CA GLY A 152 20.70 1.16 -0.51
C GLY A 152 20.34 -0.28 -0.16
N GLY A 153 19.41 -0.91 -0.89
CA GLY A 153 19.01 -2.30 -0.63
C GLY A 153 18.22 -2.47 0.68
N HIS A 154 17.42 -1.48 1.07
CA HIS A 154 16.58 -1.52 2.26
C HIS A 154 15.32 -0.66 2.07
N TYR A 155 14.33 -0.80 2.95
CA TYR A 155 13.19 0.12 2.99
C TYR A 155 13.63 1.54 3.34
N GLY A 156 13.04 2.53 2.67
CA GLY A 156 13.31 3.94 2.96
C GLY A 156 12.93 4.31 4.40
N GLY A 157 13.66 5.29 4.95
CA GLY A 157 13.41 5.81 6.30
C GLY A 157 12.08 6.56 6.46
N ARG A 158 11.44 6.95 5.36
CA ARG A 158 10.23 7.76 5.35
C ARG A 158 8.97 6.92 5.20
N VAL A 159 7.96 7.26 6.00
CA VAL A 159 6.57 6.84 5.84
C VAL A 159 5.83 7.82 4.92
N TYR A 160 5.09 7.27 3.96
CA TYR A 160 4.31 8.00 2.97
C TYR A 160 2.83 7.69 3.16
N GLN A 161 2.00 8.72 3.03
CA GLN A 161 0.55 8.58 3.10
C GLN A 161 -0.02 8.14 1.75
N VAL A 162 -0.96 7.21 1.76
CA VAL A 162 -1.65 6.70 0.58
C VAL A 162 -3.10 7.20 0.58
N GLN A 163 -3.60 7.56 -0.60
CA GLN A 163 -5.02 7.91 -0.79
C GLN A 163 -5.87 6.68 -1.13
N GLY A 164 -5.26 5.69 -1.77
CA GLY A 164 -5.84 4.42 -2.15
C GLY A 164 -5.27 3.90 -3.47
N PHE A 165 -5.99 2.96 -4.06
CA PHE A 165 -5.63 2.26 -5.29
C PHE A 165 -6.71 2.47 -6.35
N ILE A 166 -6.30 2.91 -7.55
CA ILE A 166 -7.19 3.06 -8.70
C ILE A 166 -7.13 1.76 -9.50
N LEU A 167 -8.27 1.08 -9.66
CA LEU A 167 -8.34 -0.21 -10.34
C LEU A 167 -8.09 -0.06 -11.85
N SER A 168 -7.41 -1.03 -12.45
CA SER A 168 -7.17 -1.02 -13.89
C SER A 168 -8.47 -1.33 -14.65
N PRO A 169 -8.74 -0.68 -15.80
CA PRO A 169 -9.84 -1.07 -16.68
C PRO A 169 -9.81 -2.53 -17.11
N HIS A 170 -8.63 -3.15 -17.09
CA HIS A 170 -8.43 -4.53 -17.51
C HIS A 170 -8.83 -5.54 -16.41
N ASP A 171 -8.94 -5.12 -15.15
CA ASP A 171 -9.31 -6.00 -14.03
C ASP A 171 -10.76 -6.46 -14.13
N GLY A 172 -11.67 -5.55 -14.52
CA GLY A 172 -13.07 -5.87 -14.79
C GLY A 172 -13.26 -6.91 -15.92
N GLN A 173 -12.32 -6.97 -16.87
CA GLN A 173 -12.32 -7.99 -17.92
C GLN A 173 -11.69 -9.31 -17.48
N ARG A 174 -10.71 -9.30 -16.57
CA ARG A 174 -10.11 -10.52 -16.00
C ARG A 174 -11.04 -11.27 -15.05
N VAL A 175 -11.89 -10.56 -14.30
CA VAL A 175 -12.91 -11.16 -13.43
C VAL A 175 -14.07 -11.72 -14.25
N ALA A 176 -14.52 -11.04 -15.31
CA ALA A 176 -15.62 -11.51 -16.17
C ALA A 176 -15.23 -12.70 -17.08
N SER A 177 -13.94 -13.04 -17.17
CA SER A 177 -13.42 -14.14 -17.99
C SER A 177 -13.07 -15.40 -17.17
N ARG A 178 -13.43 -15.43 -15.89
CA ARG A 178 -13.32 -16.59 -15.00
C ARG A 178 -14.72 -17.08 -14.63
#